data_AF-A0A8J6LLJ2-F1
#
_entry.id   AF-A0A8J6LLJ2-F1
#
_cell.length_a   1.000
_cell.length_b   1.000
_cell.length_c   1.000
_cell.angle_alpha   90.00
_cell.angle_beta   90.00
_cell.angle_gamma   90.00
#
_symmetry.space_group_name_H-M   'P 1'
#
loop_
_entity.id
_entity.type
_entity.pdbx_description
1 polymer ?
#
loop_
_entity_poly.entity_id
_entity_poly.type
_entity_poly.pdbx_seq_one_letter_code
_entity_poly.pdbx_strand_id
1 'polypeptide(L)'
;FEAPQSWRSDPSEKDFIKRVVAVGGDHVTCNPQGQVTVNGYALREDYVNNEAGGGRQPCPHPFDVVIPKDRLWVMGDNRRHSGDSSQHTASGDDITTATIDEEAVIGRAFALFWPFGRATWLSVPETFDKIPVSTPSS
;
A
#
# COMPACT_ATOMS: atom_id res chain seq x y z
N PHE A 1 -8.53 5.86 -6.25
CA PHE A 1 -9.43 4.71 -6.44
C PHE A 1 -10.69 4.98 -5.65
N GLU A 2 -11.81 4.38 -6.05
CA GLU A 2 -13.03 4.43 -5.25
C GLU A 2 -12.86 3.49 -4.06
N ALA A 3 -12.78 4.03 -2.84
CA ALA A 3 -12.59 3.18 -1.66
C ALA A 3 -13.89 2.42 -1.32
N PRO A 4 -13.82 1.18 -0.81
CA PRO A 4 -14.98 0.47 -0.28
C PRO A 4 -15.70 1.30 0.78
N GLN A 5 -17.02 1.19 0.88
CA GLN A 5 -17.78 1.95 1.89
C GLN A 5 -17.31 1.67 3.32
N SER A 6 -16.86 0.44 3.59
CA SER A 6 -16.31 0.02 4.89
C SER A 6 -14.99 0.73 5.28
N TRP A 7 -14.31 1.39 4.33
CA TRP A 7 -13.06 2.11 4.57
C TRP A 7 -13.29 3.62 4.79
N ARG A 8 -14.52 4.09 4.58
CA ARG A 8 -14.85 5.51 4.61
C ARG A 8 -15.29 5.92 6.02
N SER A 9 -14.65 6.96 6.55
CA SER A 9 -15.08 7.59 7.81
C SER A 9 -16.23 8.59 7.58
N ASP A 10 -16.30 9.17 6.38
CA ASP A 10 -17.39 10.01 5.89
C ASP A 10 -17.96 9.41 4.58
N PRO A 11 -19.28 9.14 4.48
CA PRO A 11 -19.89 8.60 3.27
C PRO A 11 -19.66 9.43 1.99
N SER A 12 -19.34 10.73 2.13
CA SER A 12 -19.04 11.64 1.03
C SER A 12 -17.59 11.53 0.52
N GLU A 13 -16.67 10.95 1.30
CA GLU A 13 -15.29 10.67 0.88
C GLU A 13 -15.26 9.43 0.00
N LYS A 14 -15.25 9.61 -1.32
CA LYS A 14 -15.28 8.48 -2.27
C LYS A 14 -13.89 8.12 -2.80
N ASP A 15 -13.04 9.12 -2.99
CA ASP A 15 -11.77 8.97 -3.69
C ASP A 15 -10.59 9.00 -2.74
N PHE A 16 -9.80 7.92 -2.78
CA PHE A 16 -8.63 7.77 -1.94
C PHE A 16 -7.37 7.71 -2.80
N ILE A 17 -6.31 8.33 -2.28
CA ILE A 17 -4.94 8.22 -2.80
C ILE A 17 -4.14 7.37 -1.82
N LYS A 18 -3.56 6.28 -2.33
CA LYS A 18 -2.66 5.37 -1.64
C LYS A 18 -1.61 4.88 -2.63
N ARG A 19 -0.53 4.27 -2.13
CA ARG A 19 0.48 3.60 -2.93
C ARG A 19 0.12 2.11 -3.05
N VAL A 20 0.14 1.58 -4.27
CA VAL A 20 0.13 0.13 -4.49
C VAL A 20 1.49 -0.42 -4.05
N VAL A 21 1.48 -1.36 -3.11
CA VAL A 21 2.68 -1.99 -2.56
C VAL A 21 2.85 -3.42 -3.06
N ALA A 22 1.76 -4.15 -3.29
CA ALA A 22 1.76 -5.49 -3.86
C ALA A 22 0.52 -5.72 -4.73
N VAL A 23 0.61 -6.63 -5.70
CA VAL A 23 -0.48 -6.97 -6.64
C VAL A 23 -0.86 -8.44 -6.53
N GLY A 24 -1.91 -8.86 -7.23
CA GLY A 24 -2.41 -10.23 -7.17
C GLY A 24 -1.33 -11.29 -7.38
N GLY A 25 -1.28 -12.27 -6.48
CA GLY A 25 -0.27 -13.33 -6.43
C GLY A 25 0.94 -13.02 -5.55
N ASP A 26 1.21 -11.76 -5.24
CA ASP A 26 2.33 -11.40 -4.36
C ASP A 26 2.08 -11.82 -2.91
N HIS A 27 3.15 -12.22 -2.24
CA HIS A 27 3.20 -12.43 -0.80
C HIS A 27 3.79 -11.18 -0.13
N VAL A 28 2.98 -10.45 0.63
CA VAL A 28 3.40 -9.24 1.35
C VAL A 28 3.42 -9.51 2.85
N THR A 29 4.53 -9.16 3.50
CA THR A 29 4.68 -9.34 4.94
C THR A 29 5.23 -8.08 5.59
N CYS A 30 4.94 -7.93 6.87
CA CYS A 30 5.58 -6.99 7.76
C CYS A 30 6.20 -7.75 8.94
N ASN A 31 7.52 -7.69 9.04
CA ASN A 31 8.23 -8.39 10.10
C ASN A 31 8.16 -7.63 11.45
N PRO A 32 8.54 -8.27 12.58
CA PRO A 32 8.52 -7.62 13.89
C PRO A 32 9.43 -6.39 14.03
N GLN A 33 10.37 -6.20 13.11
CA GLN A 33 11.24 -5.02 13.03
C GLN A 33 10.59 -3.86 12.24
N GLY A 34 9.35 -4.04 11.77
CA GLY A 34 8.58 -3.04 11.04
C GLY A 34 8.95 -2.89 9.56
N GLN A 35 9.71 -3.83 9.00
CA GLN A 35 10.09 -3.82 7.59
C GLN A 35 9.06 -4.59 6.75
N VAL A 36 8.64 -3.96 5.66
CA VAL A 36 7.76 -4.59 4.66
C VAL A 36 8.61 -5.39 3.67
N THR A 37 8.16 -6.60 3.34
CA THR A 37 8.74 -7.41 2.27
C THR A 37 7.65 -7.82 1.27
N VAL A 38 8.01 -7.95 0.00
CA VAL A 38 7.15 -8.48 -1.06
C VAL A 38 7.90 -9.61 -1.75
N ASN A 39 7.30 -10.80 -1.79
CA ASN A 39 7.91 -12.03 -2.31
C ASN A 39 9.28 -12.30 -1.67
N GLY A 40 9.40 -12.03 -0.36
CA GLY A 40 10.64 -12.15 0.41
C GLY A 40 11.68 -11.04 0.16
N TYR A 41 11.43 -10.11 -0.76
CA TYR A 41 12.30 -8.97 -1.01
C TYR A 41 11.96 -7.81 -0.08
N ALA A 42 12.93 -7.39 0.73
CA ALA A 42 12.79 -6.27 1.64
C ALA A 42 12.71 -4.93 0.90
N LEU A 43 11.64 -4.17 1.14
CA LEU A 43 11.44 -2.89 0.48
C LEU A 43 12.30 -1.78 1.14
N ARG A 44 12.93 -0.96 0.29
CA ARG A 44 13.51 0.32 0.69
C ARG A 44 12.48 1.42 0.48
N GLU A 45 11.83 1.84 1.56
CA GLU A 45 10.65 2.69 1.50
C GLU A 45 10.96 4.18 1.75
N ASP A 46 11.80 4.78 0.91
CA ASP A 46 12.25 6.16 1.10
C ASP A 46 11.16 7.24 0.98
N TYR A 47 9.98 6.82 0.52
CA TYR A 47 8.77 7.63 0.41
C TYR A 47 7.91 7.65 1.68
N VAL A 48 8.17 6.77 2.66
CA VAL A 48 7.39 6.75 3.91
C VAL A 48 7.76 7.94 4.79
N ASN A 49 6.79 8.56 5.44
CA ASN A 49 7.08 9.67 6.35
C ASN A 49 7.89 9.21 7.56
N ASN A 50 8.80 10.06 8.03
CA ASN A 50 9.43 9.85 9.33
C ASN A 50 8.43 10.19 10.42
N GLU A 51 8.36 9.33 11.44
CA GLU A 51 7.54 9.58 12.60
C GLU A 51 8.19 10.67 13.48
N ALA A 52 7.37 11.44 14.20
CA ALA A 52 7.89 12.43 15.13
C ALA A 52 8.59 11.70 16.30
N GLY A 53 9.92 11.84 16.43
CA GLY A 53 10.69 11.29 17.55
C GLY A 53 11.05 9.80 17.44
N GLY A 54 10.73 9.15 16.34
CA GLY A 54 11.14 7.78 16.01
C GLY A 54 11.53 7.72 14.55
N GLY A 55 12.48 6.85 14.17
CA GLY A 55 12.87 6.69 12.78
C GLY A 55 11.69 6.30 11.87
N ARG A 56 11.97 6.13 10.58
CA ARG A 56 10.96 5.62 9.63
C ARG A 56 10.44 4.27 10.13
N GLN A 57 9.11 4.17 10.31
CA GLN A 57 8.43 2.92 10.64
C GLN A 57 7.54 2.53 9.46
N PRO A 58 8.04 1.68 8.55
CA PRO A 58 7.28 1.27 7.39
C PRO A 58 6.03 0.46 7.75
N CYS A 59 5.91 -0.10 8.95
CA CYS A 59 4.74 -0.87 9.28
C CYS A 59 4.34 -0.73 10.75
N PRO A 60 3.07 -0.37 11.04
CA PRO A 60 2.61 -0.15 12.40
C PRO A 60 2.32 -1.46 13.17
N HIS A 61 1.92 -2.54 12.48
CA HIS A 61 1.58 -3.83 13.07
C HIS A 61 1.86 -4.97 12.08
N PRO A 62 2.24 -6.18 12.54
CA PRO A 62 2.58 -7.28 11.64
C PRO A 62 1.40 -7.71 10.76
N PHE A 63 1.71 -8.19 9.57
CA PHE A 63 0.79 -8.84 8.65
C PHE A 63 1.55 -9.83 7.77
N ASP A 64 0.85 -10.84 7.26
CA ASP A 64 1.38 -11.89 6.38
C ASP A 64 0.24 -12.31 5.45
N VAL A 65 0.33 -11.91 4.18
CA VAL A 65 -0.80 -11.95 3.25
C VAL A 65 -0.34 -12.34 1.85
N VAL A 66 -1.05 -13.29 1.22
CA VAL A 66 -1.00 -13.49 -0.24
C VAL A 66 -2.14 -12.72 -0.88
N ILE A 67 -1.83 -11.84 -1.83
CA ILE A 67 -2.83 -10.98 -2.45
C ILE A 67 -3.67 -11.81 -3.44
N PRO A 68 -5.00 -11.81 -3.33
CA PRO A 68 -5.83 -12.52 -4.30
C PRO A 68 -5.64 -11.96 -5.71
N LYS A 69 -5.91 -12.79 -6.72
CA LYS A 69 -5.89 -12.37 -8.12
C LYS A 69 -6.80 -11.15 -8.35
N ASP A 70 -6.38 -10.23 -9.22
CA ASP A 70 -7.10 -9.01 -9.62
C ASP A 70 -7.36 -8.04 -8.44
N ARG A 71 -6.52 -8.13 -7.41
CA ARG A 71 -6.57 -7.28 -6.21
C ARG A 71 -5.24 -6.58 -5.97
N LEU A 72 -5.33 -5.46 -5.28
CA LEU A 72 -4.22 -4.60 -4.91
C LEU A 72 -4.11 -4.50 -3.39
N TRP A 73 -2.87 -4.60 -2.90
CA TRP A 73 -2.52 -4.21 -1.55
C TRP A 73 -2.02 -2.76 -1.55
N VAL A 74 -2.76 -1.88 -0.87
CA VAL A 74 -2.47 -0.45 -0.87
C VAL A 74 -2.11 0.04 0.52
N MET A 75 -1.09 0.88 0.61
CA MET A 75 -0.66 1.50 1.86
C MET A 75 -0.47 3.00 1.68
N GLY A 76 -0.78 3.77 2.73
CA GLY A 76 -0.46 5.19 2.78
C GLY A 76 1.03 5.41 3.07
N ASP A 77 1.58 6.50 2.55
CA ASP A 77 2.95 6.92 2.88
C ASP A 77 3.05 7.45 4.33
N ASN A 78 1.92 7.84 4.94
CA ASN A 78 1.79 8.09 6.37
C ASN A 78 1.25 6.85 7.10
N ARG A 79 2.16 5.91 7.44
CA ARG A 79 1.83 4.53 7.82
C ARG A 79 0.95 4.41 9.07
N ARG A 80 1.13 5.27 10.08
CA ARG A 80 0.37 5.20 11.34
C ARG A 80 -1.03 5.82 11.27
N HIS A 81 -1.34 6.57 10.22
CA HIS A 81 -2.56 7.35 10.11
C HIS A 81 -3.34 7.06 8.82
N SER A 82 -3.21 5.85 8.30
CA SER A 82 -3.78 5.47 7.02
C SER A 82 -4.75 4.29 7.21
N GLY A 83 -6.05 4.57 7.03
CA GLY A 83 -7.07 3.55 6.81
C GLY A 83 -6.83 2.90 5.45
N ASP A 84 -5.98 1.88 5.43
CA ASP A 84 -5.54 1.18 4.23
C ASP A 84 -5.52 -0.33 4.43
N SER A 85 -4.98 -1.06 3.45
CA SER A 85 -4.98 -2.52 3.49
C SER A 85 -4.40 -3.09 4.77
N SER A 86 -3.33 -2.47 5.31
CA SER A 86 -2.73 -2.93 6.56
C SER A 86 -3.73 -2.82 7.71
N GLN A 87 -4.36 -1.66 7.89
CA GLN A 87 -5.33 -1.46 8.97
C GLN A 87 -6.56 -2.39 8.83
N HIS A 88 -7.03 -2.60 7.60
CA HIS A 88 -8.21 -3.42 7.33
C HIS A 88 -7.94 -4.93 7.40
N THR A 89 -6.68 -5.39 7.24
CA THR A 89 -6.34 -6.81 7.37
C THR A 89 -6.48 -7.34 8.79
N ALA A 90 -6.43 -6.46 9.80
CA ALA A 90 -6.56 -6.85 11.20
C ALA A 90 -8.02 -7.11 11.61
N SER A 91 -8.99 -6.81 10.73
CA SER A 91 -10.41 -6.67 11.10
C SER A 91 -11.32 -7.81 10.60
N GLY A 92 -10.81 -8.85 9.93
CA GLY A 92 -11.66 -9.94 9.46
C GLY A 92 -10.92 -11.18 8.93
N ASP A 93 -11.69 -12.26 8.74
CA ASP A 93 -11.19 -13.54 8.22
C ASP A 93 -11.04 -13.55 6.69
N ASP A 94 -11.67 -12.61 5.98
CA ASP A 94 -11.66 -12.52 4.53
C ASP A 94 -10.72 -11.40 4.05
N ILE A 95 -9.61 -11.80 3.42
CA ILE A 95 -8.60 -10.89 2.91
C ILE A 95 -9.11 -9.93 1.82
N THR A 96 -10.19 -10.28 1.13
CA THR A 96 -10.78 -9.39 0.13
C THR A 96 -11.24 -8.09 0.78
N THR A 97 -11.69 -8.11 2.04
CA THR A 97 -12.10 -6.90 2.76
C THR A 97 -10.96 -5.91 3.03
N ALA A 98 -9.71 -6.38 2.97
CA ALA A 98 -8.49 -5.61 3.20
C ALA A 98 -7.72 -5.28 1.91
N THR A 99 -8.22 -5.70 0.75
CA THR A 99 -7.60 -5.39 -0.55
C THR A 99 -8.52 -4.52 -1.39
N ILE A 100 -8.00 -3.96 -2.48
CA ILE A 100 -8.76 -3.13 -3.42
C ILE A 100 -8.86 -3.86 -4.75
N ASP A 101 -10.03 -3.78 -5.38
CA ASP A 101 -10.21 -4.30 -6.74
C ASP A 101 -9.39 -3.48 -7.74
N GLU A 102 -8.70 -4.12 -8.67
CA GLU A 102 -8.01 -3.40 -9.75
C GLU A 102 -8.97 -2.51 -10.55
N GLU A 103 -10.22 -2.94 -10.74
CA GLU A 103 -11.24 -2.18 -11.46
C GLU A 103 -11.71 -0.93 -10.70
N ALA A 104 -11.49 -0.86 -9.38
CA ALA A 104 -11.80 0.33 -8.58
C ALA A 104 -10.79 1.48 -8.79
N VAL A 105 -9.70 1.24 -9.52
CA VAL A 105 -8.66 2.24 -9.80
C VAL A 105 -9.12 3.21 -10.89
N ILE A 106 -9.51 4.40 -10.45
CA ILE A 106 -9.83 5.52 -11.35
C ILE A 106 -8.61 5.99 -12.17
N GLY A 107 -7.41 5.94 -11.58
CA GLY A 107 -6.19 6.40 -12.26
C GLY A 107 -4.95 6.43 -11.35
N ARG A 108 -3.81 6.72 -11.97
CA ARG A 108 -2.50 6.79 -11.33
C ARG A 108 -2.04 8.25 -11.21
N ALA A 109 -1.61 8.64 -10.01
CA ALA A 109 -0.90 9.90 -9.83
C ALA A 109 0.50 9.84 -10.49
N PHE A 110 0.79 10.79 -11.37
CA PHE A 110 2.04 10.83 -12.14
C PHE A 110 2.82 12.15 -11.99
N ALA A 111 2.22 13.18 -11.39
CA ALA A 111 2.88 14.46 -11.14
C ALA A 111 2.33 15.10 -9.86
N LEU A 112 3.22 15.77 -9.12
CA LEU A 112 2.86 16.76 -8.11
C LEU A 112 3.16 18.12 -8.71
N PHE A 113 2.15 18.96 -8.90
CA PHE A 113 2.31 20.27 -9.57
C PHE A 113 2.20 21.46 -8.60
N TRP A 114 1.87 21.21 -7.33
CA TRP A 114 1.72 22.23 -6.30
C TRP A 114 2.63 21.96 -5.08
N PRO A 115 3.27 22.99 -4.49
CA PRO A 115 3.38 24.37 -5.00
C PRO A 115 4.22 24.42 -6.29
N PHE A 116 3.94 25.36 -7.20
CA PHE A 116 4.50 25.36 -8.57
C PHE A 116 6.04 25.31 -8.64
N GLY A 117 6.75 25.86 -7.66
CA GLY A 117 8.21 25.78 -7.55
C GLY A 117 8.76 24.42 -7.09
N ARG A 118 7.88 23.45 -6.81
CA ARG A 118 8.22 22.07 -6.41
C ARG A 118 7.56 21.04 -7.32
N ALA A 119 7.21 21.45 -8.54
CA ALA A 119 6.64 20.53 -9.51
C ALA A 119 7.61 19.37 -9.76
N THR A 120 7.13 18.14 -9.63
CA THR A 120 7.95 16.93 -9.82
C THR A 120 7.14 15.81 -10.45
N TRP A 121 7.83 14.97 -11.21
CA TRP A 121 7.27 13.75 -11.78
C TRP A 121 7.33 12.62 -10.75
N LEU A 122 6.25 11.85 -10.65
CA LEU A 122 6.19 10.68 -9.78
C LEU A 122 6.60 9.43 -10.56
N SER A 123 7.80 8.93 -10.30
CA SER A 123 8.27 7.64 -10.80
C SER A 123 7.88 6.50 -9.86
N VAL A 124 7.91 5.26 -10.38
CA VAL A 124 7.88 4.08 -9.53
C VAL A 124 9.21 4.01 -8.78
N PRO A 125 9.23 3.83 -7.45
CA PRO A 125 10.48 3.65 -6.71
C PRO A 125 11.23 2.39 -7.16
N GLU A 126 12.56 2.49 -7.34
CA GLU A 126 13.42 1.38 -7.81
C GLU A 126 13.37 0.10 -6.95
N THR A 127 12.87 0.19 -5.72
CA THR A 127 12.70 -0.98 -4.86
C THR A 127 11.71 -1.99 -5.45
N PHE A 128 10.75 -1.53 -6.25
CA PHE A 128 9.74 -2.40 -6.85
C PHE A 128 10.28 -3.16 -8.08
N ASP A 129 11.26 -2.59 -8.80
CA ASP A 129 11.90 -3.26 -9.95
C ASP A 129 12.71 -4.50 -9.57
N LYS A 130 13.01 -4.66 -8.27
CA LYS A 130 13.83 -5.73 -7.72
C LYS A 130 13.00 -6.84 -7.08
N ILE A 131 11.68 -6.69 -7.03
CA ILE A 131 10.78 -7.69 -6.48
C ILE A 131 10.74 -8.89 -7.42
N PRO A 132 11.00 -10.11 -6.94
CA PRO A 132 10.81 -11.31 -7.73
C PRO A 132 9.36 -11.45 -8.18
N VAL A 133 9.13 -11.86 -9.43
CA VAL A 133 7.78 -12.12 -9.93
C VAL A 133 7.15 -13.26 -9.12
N SER A 134 5.94 -13.05 -8.63
CA SER A 134 5.15 -14.10 -7.99
C SER A 134 4.84 -15.19 -9.03
N THR A 135 5.27 -16.43 -8.75
CA THR A 135 4.89 -17.55 -9.61
C THR A 135 3.47 -17.93 -9.23
N PRO A 136 2.50 -17.95 -10.15
CA PRO A 136 1.16 -18.40 -9.81
C PRO A 136 1.25 -19.87 -9.35
N SER A 137 0.77 -20.15 -8.14
CA SER A 137 0.60 -21.51 -7.66
C SER A 137 -0.30 -22.25 -8.65
N SER A 138 0.20 -23.38 -9.17
CA SER A 138 -0.51 -24.28 -10.10
C SER A 138 -1.70 -24.96 -9.45
#